data_AF-A0A3R6UCU6-F1
#
_entry.id   AF-A0A3R6UCU6-F1
#
_cell.length_a   1.000
_cell.length_b   1.000
_cell.length_c   1.000
_cell.angle_alpha   90.00
_cell.angle_beta   90.00
_cell.angle_gamma   90.00
#
_symmetry.space_group_name_H-M   'P 1'
#
loop_
_entity.id
_entity.type
_entity.pdbx_description
1 polymer ?
#
loop_
_entity_poly.entity_id
_entity_poly.type
_entity_poly.pdbx_seq_one_letter_code
_entity_poly.pdbx_strand_id
1 'polypeptide(L)' 'MTVNVNRTFRELRSLKGKIPKNTYQSIKGQILSGNVEGANIGIYRIKRELAKEAAGYENSSRK' A
#
# COMPACT_ATOMS: atom_id res chain seq x y z
N MET A 1 -6.93 15.35 13.44
CA MET A 1 -6.18 14.10 13.19
C MET A 1 -4.72 14.44 12.90
N THR A 2 -3.77 14.07 13.75
CA THR A 2 -2.34 14.24 13.45
C THR A 2 -1.92 13.18 12.43
N VAL A 3 -1.65 13.58 11.20
CA VAL A 3 -1.06 12.72 10.16
C VAL A 3 0.34 12.33 10.59
N ASN A 4 0.50 11.10 11.11
CA ASN A 4 1.78 10.62 11.58
C ASN A 4 2.58 10.00 10.43
N VAL A 5 3.45 10.82 9.82
CA VAL A 5 4.39 10.46 8.73
C VAL A 5 5.10 9.13 9.02
N ASN A 6 5.55 8.91 10.26
CA ASN A 6 6.26 7.70 10.66
C ASN A 6 5.38 6.43 10.53
N ARG A 7 4.09 6.54 10.85
CA ARG A 7 3.14 5.42 10.71
C ARG A 7 2.96 5.07 9.24
N THR A 8 2.71 6.05 8.39
CA THR A 8 2.52 5.86 6.95
C THR A 8 3.79 5.27 6.30
N PHE A 9 4.98 5.70 6.71
CA PHE A 9 6.25 5.13 6.24
C PHE A 9 6.40 3.66 6.64
N ARG A 10 6.03 3.31 7.87
CA ARG A 10 6.08 1.92 8.36
C ARG A 10 5.11 1.02 7.60
N GLU A 11 3.91 1.51 7.31
CA GLU A 11 2.94 0.77 6.49
C GLU A 11 3.42 0.58 5.05
N LEU A 12 3.96 1.63 4.42
CA LEU A 12 4.57 1.53 3.09
C LEU A 12 5.72 0.50 3.07
N ARG A 13 6.57 0.49 4.12
CA ARG A 13 7.67 -0.47 4.24
C ARG A 13 7.18 -1.91 4.34
N SER A 14 6.03 -2.17 4.97
CA SER A 14 5.41 -3.51 5.01
C SER A 14 4.89 -3.99 3.64
N LEU A 15 4.67 -3.06 2.70
CA LEU A 15 4.27 -3.37 1.33
C LEU A 15 5.49 -3.56 0.41
N LYS A 16 6.70 -3.25 0.88
CA LYS A 16 7.93 -3.43 0.11
C LYS A 16 8.08 -4.91 -0.29
N GLY A 17 8.13 -5.18 -1.59
CA GLY A 17 8.21 -6.53 -2.15
C GLY A 17 6.85 -7.17 -2.48
N LYS A 18 5.73 -6.61 -1.99
CA LYS A 18 4.37 -7.01 -2.40
C LYS A 18 3.81 -6.15 -3.53
N ILE A 19 4.43 -5.00 -3.78
CA ILE A 19 4.05 -4.06 -4.84
C ILE A 19 5.21 -3.77 -5.78
N PRO A 20 4.91 -3.31 -7.02
CA PRO A 20 5.92 -2.84 -7.95
C PRO A 20 6.79 -1.72 -7.35
N LYS A 21 8.07 -1.72 -7.71
CA LYS A 21 9.05 -0.73 -7.24
C LYS A 21 8.60 0.70 -7.56
N ASN A 22 8.00 0.93 -8.73
CA ASN A 22 7.52 2.24 -9.16
C ASN A 22 6.40 2.76 -8.24
N THR A 23 5.44 1.91 -7.90
CA THR A 23 4.35 2.23 -6.97
C THR A 23 4.88 2.57 -5.59
N TYR A 24 5.84 1.77 -5.09
CA TYR A 24 6.50 2.04 -3.81
C TYR A 24 7.20 3.40 -3.80
N GLN A 25 7.96 3.74 -4.85
CA GLN A 25 8.67 5.02 -4.94
C GLN A 25 7.71 6.21 -5.07
N SER A 26 6.61 6.07 -5.82
CA SER A 26 5.58 7.11 -5.94
C SER A 26 4.98 7.46 -4.58
N ILE A 27 4.54 6.45 -3.82
CA ILE A 27 3.95 6.67 -2.49
C ILE A 27 5.00 7.21 -1.51
N LYS A 28 6.24 6.72 -1.58
CA LYS A 28 7.35 7.26 -0.79
C LYS A 28 7.56 8.76 -1.08
N GLY A 29 7.53 9.15 -2.36
CA GLY A 29 7.65 10.54 -2.80
C GLY A 29 6.53 11.42 -2.24
N GLN A 30 5.28 10.94 -2.22
CA GLN A 30 4.15 11.65 -1.62
C GLN A 30 4.31 11.88 -0.11
N ILE A 31 4.82 10.89 0.62
CA ILE A 31 5.09 11.05 2.06
C ILE A 31 6.19 12.10 2.29
N LEU A 32 7.26 12.06 1.48
CA LEU A 32 8.38 12.99 1.58
C LEU A 32 8.00 14.42 1.17
N SER A 33 7.04 14.60 0.26
CA SER A 33 6.53 15.91 -0.14
C SER A 33 5.48 16.49 0.83
N GLY A 34 5.17 15.77 1.92
CA GLY A 34 4.15 16.19 2.90
C GLY A 34 2.71 15.81 2.52
N ASN A 35 2.49 15.17 1.37
CA ASN A 35 1.19 14.63 0.97
C ASN A 35 0.93 13.25 1.60
N VAL A 36 0.83 13.24 2.93
CA VAL A 36 0.61 12.02 3.73
C VAL A 36 -0.77 11.42 3.48
N GLU A 37 -1.76 12.26 3.19
CA GLU A 37 -3.14 11.83 2.93
C GLU A 37 -3.25 11.03 1.63
N GLY A 38 -2.67 11.54 0.54
CA GLY A 38 -2.59 10.83 -0.73
C GLY A 38 -1.83 9.50 -0.61
N ALA A 39 -0.74 9.49 0.16
CA ALA A 39 0.01 8.27 0.44
C ALA A 39 -0.82 7.23 1.20
N ASN A 40 -1.60 7.63 2.21
CA ASN A 40 -2.48 6.73 2.95
C ASN A 40 -3.58 6.13 2.05
N ILE A 41 -4.18 6.93 1.16
CA ILE A 41 -5.17 6.44 0.19
C ILE A 41 -4.53 5.41 -0.76
N GLY A 42 -3.31 5.68 -1.25
CA GLY A 42 -2.55 4.76 -2.09
C GLY A 42 -2.27 3.43 -1.39
N ILE A 43 -1.79 3.49 -0.14
CA ILE A 43 -1.55 2.30 0.72
C ILE A 43 -2.84 1.50 0.94
N TYR A 44 -3.96 2.17 1.20
CA TYR A 44 -5.24 1.50 1.42
C TYR A 44 -5.73 0.75 0.18
N ARG A 45 -5.63 1.37 -1.01
CA ARG A 45 -5.99 0.72 -2.28
C ARG A 45 -5.17 -0.53 -2.53
N ILE A 46 -3.86 -0.42 -2.39
CA ILE A 46 -2.92 -1.54 -2.53
C ILE A 46 -3.28 -2.68 -1.58
N LYS A 47 -3.53 -2.38 -0.30
CA LYS A 47 -3.91 -3.40 0.68
C LYS A 47 -5.18 -4.12 0.29
N ARG A 48 -6.18 -3.40 -0.24
CA ARG A 48 -7.40 -4.06 -0.75
C ARG A 48 -7.12 -4.92 -1.97
N GLU A 49 -6.27 -4.48 -2.89
CA GLU A 49 -5.94 -5.27 -4.08
C GLU A 49 -5.19 -6.55 -3.70
N LEU A 50 -4.20 -6.45 -2.81
CA LEU A 50 -3.51 -7.63 -2.26
C LEU A 50 -4.46 -8.58 -1.51
N ALA A 51 -5.42 -8.04 -0.76
CA ALA A 51 -6.43 -8.85 -0.08
C ALA A 51 -7.40 -9.53 -1.08
N LYS A 52 -7.78 -8.83 -2.16
CA LYS A 52 -8.59 -9.40 -3.24
C LYS A 52 -7.83 -10.48 -4.01
N GLU A 53 -6.53 -10.30 -4.25
CA GLU A 53 -5.69 -11.28 -4.94
C GLU A 53 -5.54 -12.55 -4.10
N ALA A 54 -5.35 -12.40 -2.78
CA ALA A 54 -5.36 -13.51 -1.84
C ALA A 54 -6.72 -14.25 -1.80
N ALA A 55 -7.84 -13.51 -1.79
CA ALA A 55 -9.18 -14.09 -1.79
C ALA A 55 -9.59 -14.71 -3.15
N GLY A 56 -9.08 -14.16 -4.26
CA GLY A 56 -9.32 -14.67 -5.61
C GLY A 56 -8.62 -16.01 -5.88
N TYR A 57 -7.50 -16.27 -5.20
CA TYR A 57 -6.81 -17.55 -5.26
C TYR A 57 -7.62 -18.71 -4.64
N GLU A 58 -8.46 -18.45 -3.63
CA GLU A 58 -9.30 -19.47 -2.99
C GLU A 58 -10.43 -20.00 -3.88
N ASN A 59 -10.77 -19.32 -4.99
CA ASN A 59 -11.84 -19.76 -5.89
C ASN A 59 -11.33 -20.61 -7.09
N SER A 60 -10.03 -20.64 -7.37
CA SER A 60 -9.46 -21.45 -8.47
C SER A 60 -8.90 -22.81 -8.06
N SER A 61 -8.76 -23.11 -6.76
CA SER A 61 -8.36 -24.46 -6.29
C SER A 61 -9.53 -25.41 -6.04
N ARG A 62 -10.76 -25.02 -6.42
CA ARG A 62 -11.94 -25.91 -6.46
C ARG A 62 -12.46 -26.02 -7.90
N LYS A 63 -11.67 -26.59 -8.81
CA LYS A 63 -12.22 -27.14 -10.05
C LYS A 63 -11.42 -28.34 -10.53
#